data_AF-A0AA89WH61-F1
#
_entry.id   AF-A0AA89WH61-F1
#
_cell.length_a   1.000
_cell.length_b   1.000
_cell.length_c   1.000
_cell.angle_alpha   90.00
_cell.angle_beta   90.00
_cell.angle_gamma   90.00
#
_symmetry.space_group_name_H-M   'P 1'
#
loop_
_entity.id
_entity.type
_entity.pdbx_description
1 polymer ?
#
loop_
_entity_poly.entity_id
_entity_poly.type
_entity_poly.pdbx_seq_one_letter_code
_entity_poly.pdbx_strand_id
1 'polypeptide(L)'
;MKLNDVIKDCITLKLDGRATDGAIQVFGGNFLSEQKPVLPIEIRSKETLLWMMQGADDVHIYVASGVFHFNALYKPADRFPAARIYYLKTENLLDLGSVGVFLERNGLTLKPINDAAFSKLIDDRDYPQRFSTWRQERDSETRSFEGLFNGRRKNTAVDGAIWLSSNGKCLVCRAETDRVSTTTVQGGSGLLIGLQLCSTHEAEAQEQSTLLNYVAKHLGGMLMFDNFQRVSASEALELACDALKTELDCTIEKVHDQAITARRPSGVAVIVRYVSPMNYAYNVQAPDGTNLSRVDSANHHKVPYGPDHLHPDLRKSKKKIVESSFTYGNVGMDVKLIRKMILDAETKLMGSSE
;
A
#
# COMPACT_ATOMS: atom_id res chain seq x y z
N MET A 1 0.65 -7.48 3.68
CA MET A 1 -0.01 -8.12 2.53
C MET A 1 1.01 -8.95 1.77
N LYS A 2 0.82 -10.27 1.64
CA LYS A 2 1.77 -11.17 0.96
C LYS A 2 1.14 -11.74 -0.31
N LEU A 3 1.93 -12.04 -1.35
CA LEU A 3 1.43 -12.66 -2.59
C LEU A 3 0.75 -14.01 -2.34
N ASN A 4 1.17 -14.76 -1.33
CA ASN A 4 0.51 -15.99 -0.91
C ASN A 4 -0.92 -15.78 -0.38
N ASP A 5 -1.25 -14.58 0.11
CA ASP A 5 -2.62 -14.27 0.53
C ASP A 5 -3.52 -14.06 -0.71
N VAL A 6 -2.99 -13.41 -1.76
CA VAL A 6 -3.65 -13.28 -3.08
C VAL A 6 -4.00 -14.65 -3.66
N ILE A 7 -3.05 -15.60 -3.63
CA ILE A 7 -3.26 -16.96 -4.15
C ILE A 7 -4.38 -17.68 -3.38
N LYS A 8 -4.39 -17.60 -2.05
CA LYS A 8 -5.43 -18.23 -1.23
C LYS A 8 -6.82 -17.69 -1.54
N ASP A 9 -6.93 -16.38 -1.76
CA ASP A 9 -8.17 -15.75 -2.15
C ASP A 9 -8.62 -16.27 -3.52
N CYS A 10 -7.75 -16.27 -4.52
CA CYS A 10 -8.07 -16.77 -5.84
C CYS A 10 -8.56 -18.23 -5.82
N ILE A 11 -7.95 -19.09 -4.99
CA ILE A 11 -8.40 -20.48 -4.80
C ILE A 11 -9.78 -20.54 -4.14
N THR A 12 -10.01 -19.72 -3.11
CA THR A 12 -11.31 -19.66 -2.43
C THR A 12 -12.42 -19.21 -3.39
N LEU A 13 -12.07 -18.31 -4.30
CA LEU A 13 -12.91 -17.83 -5.39
C LEU A 13 -13.00 -18.81 -6.57
N LYS A 14 -12.36 -19.98 -6.48
CA LYS A 14 -12.31 -21.02 -7.51
C LYS A 14 -11.79 -20.51 -8.86
N LEU A 15 -10.90 -19.52 -8.85
CA LEU A 15 -10.22 -19.02 -10.04
C LEU A 15 -9.13 -19.98 -10.46
N ASP A 16 -9.06 -20.34 -11.73
CA ASP A 16 -7.99 -21.21 -12.24
C ASP A 16 -6.59 -20.59 -12.09
N GLY A 17 -5.55 -21.39 -12.38
CA GLY A 17 -4.17 -20.93 -12.27
C GLY A 17 -3.85 -19.69 -13.12
N ARG A 18 -4.47 -19.53 -14.29
CA ARG A 18 -4.20 -18.41 -15.20
C ARG A 18 -4.87 -17.11 -14.72
N ALA A 19 -6.10 -17.20 -14.22
CA ALA A 19 -6.77 -16.09 -13.55
C ALA A 19 -6.04 -15.69 -12.26
N THR A 20 -5.55 -16.67 -11.50
CA THR A 20 -4.72 -16.45 -10.30
C THR A 20 -3.43 -15.72 -10.66
N ASP A 21 -2.70 -16.16 -11.70
CA ASP A 21 -1.51 -15.45 -12.20
C ASP A 21 -1.86 -14.03 -12.66
N GLY A 22 -3.03 -13.86 -13.29
CA GLY A 22 -3.55 -12.55 -13.66
C GLY A 22 -3.71 -11.60 -12.47
N ALA A 23 -4.19 -12.10 -11.33
CA ALA A 23 -4.24 -11.32 -10.09
C ALA A 23 -2.82 -11.05 -9.56
N ILE A 24 -1.93 -12.04 -9.57
CA ILE A 24 -0.54 -11.84 -9.14
C ILE A 24 0.18 -10.78 -9.96
N GLN A 25 -0.12 -10.62 -11.25
CA GLN A 25 0.46 -9.55 -12.06
C GLN A 25 0.06 -8.14 -11.57
N VAL A 26 -1.12 -7.98 -10.95
CA VAL A 26 -1.58 -6.70 -10.36
C VAL A 26 -0.75 -6.33 -9.13
N PHE A 27 -0.43 -7.31 -8.27
CA PHE A 27 0.29 -7.09 -7.01
C PHE A 27 1.82 -7.24 -7.14
N GLY A 28 2.26 -8.11 -8.03
CA GLY A 28 3.62 -8.62 -8.16
C GLY A 28 4.63 -7.56 -8.57
N GLY A 29 4.17 -6.50 -9.25
CA GLY A 29 5.03 -5.41 -9.74
C GLY A 29 5.79 -4.70 -8.62
N ASN A 30 5.25 -4.72 -7.40
CA ASN A 30 5.90 -4.14 -6.22
C ASN A 30 7.15 -4.91 -5.75
N PHE A 31 7.39 -6.12 -6.26
CA PHE A 31 8.47 -7.01 -5.83
C PHE A 31 9.51 -7.24 -6.93
N LEU A 32 9.35 -6.62 -8.09
CA LEU A 32 10.29 -6.78 -9.21
C LEU A 32 11.56 -5.95 -9.01
N SER A 33 12.66 -6.47 -9.53
CA SER A 33 13.96 -5.80 -9.54
C SER A 33 14.71 -6.12 -10.83
N GLU A 34 15.51 -5.18 -11.31
CA GLU A 34 16.24 -5.28 -12.58
C GLU A 34 17.18 -6.50 -12.68
N GLN A 35 17.68 -6.99 -11.55
CA GLN A 35 18.62 -8.12 -11.51
C GLN A 35 17.93 -9.48 -11.38
N LYS A 36 16.60 -9.53 -11.21
CA LYS A 36 15.86 -10.77 -10.95
C LYS A 36 14.83 -11.00 -12.07
N PRO A 37 15.13 -11.82 -13.09
CA PRO A 37 14.23 -12.08 -14.22
C PRO A 37 12.98 -12.90 -13.87
N VAL A 38 12.87 -13.31 -12.61
CA VAL A 38 11.81 -14.15 -12.09
C VAL A 38 11.19 -13.50 -10.85
N LEU A 39 9.87 -13.56 -10.74
CA LEU A 39 9.14 -13.45 -9.48
C LEU A 39 8.87 -14.85 -8.92
N PRO A 40 9.70 -15.36 -7.99
CA PRO A 40 9.51 -16.67 -7.40
C PRO A 40 8.50 -16.59 -6.25
N ILE A 41 7.52 -17.49 -6.24
CA ILE A 41 6.48 -17.58 -5.21
C ILE A 41 6.44 -19.00 -4.69
N GLU A 42 6.91 -19.18 -3.46
CA GLU A 42 6.90 -20.48 -2.81
C GLU A 42 5.48 -20.84 -2.35
N ILE A 43 5.04 -22.02 -2.75
CA ILE A 43 3.72 -22.60 -2.49
C ILE A 43 3.81 -23.64 -1.39
N ARG A 44 2.82 -23.62 -0.49
CA ARG A 44 2.85 -24.42 0.75
C ARG A 44 2.27 -25.82 0.63
N SER A 45 1.56 -26.13 -0.45
CA SER A 45 0.92 -27.43 -0.64
C SER A 45 1.00 -27.91 -2.09
N LYS A 46 1.11 -29.23 -2.25
CA LYS A 46 1.14 -29.88 -3.57
C LYS A 46 -0.18 -29.69 -4.33
N GLU A 47 -1.29 -29.56 -3.63
CA GLU A 47 -2.62 -29.29 -4.19
C GLU A 47 -2.68 -27.89 -4.81
N THR A 48 -2.16 -26.87 -4.11
CA THR A 48 -2.07 -25.51 -4.65
C THR A 48 -1.10 -25.46 -5.83
N LEU A 49 0.01 -26.20 -5.76
CA LEU A 49 0.95 -26.25 -6.87
C LEU A 49 0.32 -26.90 -8.11
N LEU A 50 -0.39 -28.03 -7.94
CA LEU A 50 -1.15 -28.68 -9.01
C LEU A 50 -2.16 -27.71 -9.64
N TRP A 51 -2.89 -26.94 -8.82
CA TRP A 51 -3.82 -25.91 -9.28
C TRP A 51 -3.13 -24.87 -10.18
N MET A 52 -1.96 -24.38 -9.76
CA MET A 52 -1.18 -23.45 -10.57
C MET A 52 -0.59 -24.10 -11.81
N MET A 53 -0.20 -25.38 -11.77
CA MET A 53 0.36 -26.10 -12.92
C MET A 53 -0.66 -26.29 -14.05
N GLN A 54 -1.95 -26.43 -13.73
CA GLN A 54 -3.01 -26.60 -14.73
C GLN A 54 -3.19 -25.39 -15.68
N GLY A 55 -2.81 -24.19 -15.24
CA GLY A 55 -2.88 -22.96 -16.04
C GLY A 55 -1.54 -22.48 -16.61
N ALA A 56 -0.44 -23.14 -16.25
CA ALA A 56 0.93 -22.70 -16.51
C ALA A 56 1.31 -22.81 -18.00
N ASP A 57 2.28 -22.01 -18.43
CA ASP A 57 2.82 -22.10 -19.79
C ASP A 57 3.87 -23.21 -19.90
N ASP A 58 4.49 -23.59 -18.79
CA ASP A 58 5.42 -24.71 -18.69
C ASP A 58 5.41 -25.30 -17.26
N VAL A 59 5.62 -26.62 -17.15
CA VAL A 59 5.74 -27.33 -15.88
C VAL A 59 6.97 -28.24 -15.91
N HIS A 60 7.84 -28.13 -14.90
CA HIS A 60 9.11 -28.84 -14.89
C HIS A 60 9.65 -29.06 -13.48
N ILE A 61 10.68 -29.90 -13.38
CA ILE A 61 11.54 -29.98 -12.19
C ILE A 61 12.85 -29.27 -12.52
N TYR A 62 13.18 -28.24 -11.74
CA TYR A 62 14.49 -27.62 -11.79
C TYR A 62 15.35 -28.13 -10.63
N VAL A 63 16.56 -28.58 -10.91
CA VAL A 63 17.47 -29.12 -9.88
C VAL A 63 18.66 -28.20 -9.73
N ALA A 64 18.81 -27.62 -8.56
CA ALA A 64 19.92 -26.72 -8.24
C ALA A 64 20.53 -27.11 -6.90
N SER A 65 21.83 -27.41 -6.89
CA SER A 65 22.60 -27.69 -5.67
C SER A 65 21.97 -28.74 -4.75
N GLY A 66 21.37 -29.80 -5.31
CA GLY A 66 20.71 -30.86 -4.55
C GLY A 66 19.28 -30.54 -4.10
N VAL A 67 18.75 -29.36 -4.42
CA VAL A 67 17.35 -28.98 -4.19
C VAL A 67 16.54 -29.24 -5.44
N PHE A 68 15.41 -29.94 -5.30
CA PHE A 68 14.44 -30.20 -6.35
C PHE A 68 13.31 -29.18 -6.27
N HIS A 69 13.11 -28.38 -7.32
CA HIS A 69 12.06 -27.39 -7.43
C HIS A 69 10.99 -27.87 -8.42
N PHE A 70 9.79 -28.12 -7.92
CA PHE A 70 8.61 -28.40 -8.73
C PHE A 70 7.97 -27.09 -9.15
N ASN A 71 7.99 -26.76 -10.45
CA ASN A 71 7.66 -25.44 -10.94
C ASN A 71 6.41 -25.43 -11.81
N ALA A 72 5.53 -24.48 -11.54
CA ALA A 72 4.57 -23.95 -12.51
C ALA A 72 5.11 -22.61 -13.02
N LEU A 73 5.51 -22.54 -14.28
CA LEU A 73 6.09 -21.35 -14.91
C LEU A 73 5.05 -20.65 -15.78
N TYR A 74 4.93 -19.34 -15.57
CA TYR A 74 4.18 -18.45 -16.43
C TYR A 74 5.15 -17.45 -17.08
N LYS A 75 5.13 -17.38 -18.41
CA LYS A 75 6.07 -16.58 -19.22
C LYS A 75 5.84 -15.08 -19.03
N PRO A 76 6.85 -14.23 -19.25
CA PRO A 76 6.65 -12.77 -19.28
C PRO A 76 5.41 -12.38 -20.08
N ALA A 77 4.67 -11.38 -19.60
CA ALA A 77 3.48 -10.87 -20.26
C ALA A 77 3.69 -9.38 -20.58
N ASP A 78 2.94 -8.83 -21.54
CA ASP A 78 3.08 -7.42 -21.94
C ASP A 78 3.00 -6.46 -20.74
N ARG A 79 2.15 -6.79 -19.76
CA ARG A 79 1.96 -5.99 -18.54
C ARG A 79 2.88 -6.35 -17.36
N PHE A 80 3.72 -7.38 -17.51
CA PHE A 80 4.54 -7.92 -16.43
C PHE A 80 5.85 -8.54 -16.95
N PRO A 81 7.00 -7.86 -16.77
CA PRO A 81 8.22 -8.15 -17.55
C PRO A 81 8.97 -9.42 -17.11
N ALA A 82 8.72 -9.91 -15.89
CA ALA A 82 9.39 -11.08 -15.33
C ALA A 82 8.56 -12.35 -15.52
N ALA A 83 9.24 -13.49 -15.65
CA ALA A 83 8.59 -14.79 -15.52
C ALA A 83 8.09 -14.98 -14.08
N ARG A 84 6.98 -15.69 -13.88
CA ARG A 84 6.43 -15.94 -12.54
C ARG A 84 6.47 -17.43 -12.30
N ILE A 85 7.10 -17.82 -11.20
CA ILE A 85 7.33 -19.22 -10.88
C ILE A 85 6.68 -19.52 -9.55
N TYR A 86 5.65 -20.36 -9.59
CA TYR A 86 5.02 -20.91 -8.40
C TYR A 86 5.66 -22.26 -8.14
N TYR A 87 6.27 -22.43 -6.98
CA TYR A 87 7.09 -23.61 -6.75
C TYR A 87 6.94 -24.22 -5.37
N LEU A 88 7.16 -25.54 -5.32
CA LEU A 88 7.45 -26.28 -4.09
C LEU A 88 8.87 -26.83 -4.21
N LYS A 89 9.62 -26.85 -3.12
CA LYS A 89 10.99 -27.38 -3.12
C LYS A 89 11.21 -28.44 -2.05
N THR A 90 12.11 -29.37 -2.31
CA THR A 90 12.58 -30.35 -1.32
C THR A 90 14.01 -30.77 -1.61
N GLU A 91 14.75 -31.12 -0.56
CA GLU A 91 16.06 -31.80 -0.64
C GLU A 91 15.92 -33.32 -0.41
N ASN A 92 14.73 -33.77 0.01
CA ASN A 92 14.46 -35.16 0.39
C ASN A 92 13.94 -35.96 -0.82
N LEU A 93 14.65 -37.04 -1.16
CA LEU A 93 14.29 -37.93 -2.28
C LEU A 93 12.96 -38.67 -2.09
N LEU A 94 12.54 -38.95 -0.86
CA LEU A 94 11.24 -39.54 -0.57
C LEU A 94 10.11 -38.54 -0.84
N ASP A 95 10.31 -37.28 -0.46
CA ASP A 95 9.36 -36.20 -0.76
C ASP A 95 9.30 -35.93 -2.26
N LEU A 96 10.45 -35.98 -2.95
CA LEU A 96 10.52 -35.90 -4.41
C LEU A 96 9.62 -36.95 -5.07
N GLY A 97 9.78 -38.22 -4.66
CA GLY A 97 8.96 -39.31 -5.17
C GLY A 97 7.48 -39.16 -4.81
N SER A 98 7.17 -38.77 -3.58
CA SER A 98 5.78 -38.57 -3.09
C SER A 98 5.04 -37.47 -3.87
N VAL A 99 5.68 -36.32 -4.09
CA VAL A 99 5.12 -35.21 -4.88
C VAL A 99 5.04 -35.61 -6.36
N GLY A 100 6.07 -36.27 -6.90
CA GLY A 100 6.07 -36.77 -8.28
C GLY A 100 4.90 -37.71 -8.57
N VAL A 101 4.71 -38.74 -7.75
CA VAL A 101 3.59 -39.69 -7.87
C VAL A 101 2.23 -38.98 -7.74
N PHE A 102 2.12 -38.01 -6.84
CA PHE A 102 0.90 -37.21 -6.71
C PHE A 102 0.58 -36.46 -8.01
N LEU A 103 1.56 -35.80 -8.63
CA LEU A 103 1.36 -35.05 -9.86
C LEU A 103 1.05 -35.96 -11.05
N GLU A 104 1.75 -37.09 -11.19
CA GLU A 104 1.50 -38.07 -12.25
C GLU A 104 0.09 -38.66 -12.18
N ARG A 105 -0.39 -38.99 -10.97
CA ARG A 105 -1.77 -39.46 -10.75
C ARG A 105 -2.82 -38.42 -11.15
N ASN A 106 -2.45 -37.14 -11.15
CA ASN A 106 -3.29 -36.04 -11.59
C ASN A 106 -2.99 -35.61 -13.04
N GLY A 107 -2.33 -36.47 -13.82
CA GLY A 107 -2.12 -36.28 -15.25
C GLY A 107 -0.96 -35.34 -15.62
N LEU A 108 -0.09 -35.00 -14.67
CA LEU A 108 1.07 -34.15 -14.91
C LEU A 108 2.38 -34.94 -14.81
N THR A 109 3.11 -35.02 -15.91
CA THR A 109 4.48 -35.56 -15.93
C THR A 109 5.46 -34.41 -16.07
N LEU A 110 6.30 -34.22 -15.05
CA LEU A 110 7.30 -33.17 -15.05
C LEU A 110 8.61 -33.67 -15.65
N LYS A 111 9.22 -32.87 -16.53
CA LYS A 111 10.54 -33.15 -17.07
C LYS A 111 11.61 -32.40 -16.26
N PRO A 112 12.73 -33.05 -15.90
CA PRO A 112 13.85 -32.34 -15.33
C PRO A 112 14.49 -31.43 -16.38
N ILE A 113 14.88 -30.22 -15.98
CA ILE A 113 15.58 -29.27 -16.84
C ILE A 113 16.85 -28.76 -16.16
N ASN A 114 17.83 -28.37 -16.98
CA ASN A 114 19.10 -27.79 -16.55
C ASN A 114 19.07 -26.25 -16.63
N ASP A 115 20.14 -25.61 -16.17
CA ASP A 115 20.27 -24.14 -16.16
C ASP A 115 20.09 -23.49 -17.54
N ALA A 116 20.64 -24.10 -18.59
CA ALA A 116 20.54 -23.56 -19.94
C ALA A 116 19.09 -23.57 -20.46
N ALA A 117 18.36 -24.65 -20.20
CA ALA A 117 16.94 -24.75 -20.54
C ALA A 117 16.10 -23.80 -19.69
N PHE A 118 16.40 -23.69 -18.38
CA PHE A 118 15.71 -22.79 -17.47
C PHE A 118 15.89 -21.32 -17.86
N SER A 119 17.14 -20.89 -18.12
CA SER A 119 17.48 -19.55 -18.64
C SER A 119 16.68 -19.19 -19.89
N LYS A 120 16.54 -20.14 -20.82
CA LYS A 120 15.71 -19.96 -22.03
C LYS A 120 14.22 -19.81 -21.73
N LEU A 121 13.68 -20.53 -20.73
CA LEU A 121 12.26 -20.48 -20.39
C LEU A 121 11.86 -19.15 -19.72
N ILE A 122 12.72 -18.63 -18.84
CA ILE A 122 12.48 -17.34 -18.16
C ILE A 122 12.84 -16.13 -19.02
N ASP A 123 13.54 -16.38 -20.13
CA ASP A 123 13.99 -15.37 -21.09
C ASP A 123 14.79 -14.25 -20.39
N ASP A 124 15.82 -14.64 -19.65
CA ASP A 124 16.62 -13.74 -18.80
C ASP A 124 17.46 -12.72 -19.59
N ARG A 125 17.87 -13.05 -20.82
CA ARG A 125 18.70 -12.18 -21.68
C ARG A 125 18.00 -10.87 -22.02
N ASP A 126 16.71 -10.94 -22.35
CA ASP A 126 15.92 -9.78 -22.75
C ASP A 126 15.22 -9.09 -21.56
N TYR A 127 15.33 -9.67 -20.36
CA TYR A 127 14.70 -9.14 -19.15
C TYR A 127 15.11 -7.70 -18.81
N PRO A 128 16.39 -7.28 -18.84
CA PRO A 128 16.76 -5.91 -18.52
C PRO A 128 16.04 -4.87 -19.39
N GLN A 129 15.89 -5.15 -20.69
CA GLN A 129 15.19 -4.25 -21.62
C GLN A 129 13.68 -4.21 -21.34
N ARG A 130 13.04 -5.38 -21.12
CA ARG A 130 11.62 -5.45 -20.75
C ARG A 130 11.35 -4.74 -19.44
N PHE A 131 12.20 -4.96 -18.44
CA PHE A 131 12.09 -4.35 -17.13
C PHE A 131 12.26 -2.83 -17.20
N SER A 132 13.24 -2.33 -17.97
CA SER A 132 13.44 -0.90 -18.19
C SER A 132 12.21 -0.25 -18.82
N THR A 133 11.67 -0.85 -19.88
CA THR A 133 10.46 -0.37 -20.58
C THR A 133 9.26 -0.33 -19.64
N TRP A 134 8.98 -1.45 -18.97
CA TRP A 134 7.90 -1.56 -17.98
C TRP A 134 8.06 -0.58 -16.82
N ARG A 135 9.28 -0.37 -16.32
CA ARG A 135 9.55 0.56 -15.21
C ARG A 135 9.28 2.00 -15.65
N GLN A 136 9.68 2.39 -16.85
CA GLN A 136 9.39 3.75 -17.36
C GLN A 136 7.88 4.03 -17.45
N GLU A 137 7.11 3.07 -17.96
CA GLU A 137 5.64 3.17 -18.00
C GLU A 137 5.05 3.26 -16.59
N ARG A 138 5.48 2.36 -15.70
CA ARG A 138 5.04 2.33 -14.30
C ARG A 138 5.37 3.64 -13.57
N ASP A 139 6.59 4.14 -13.67
CA ASP A 139 7.03 5.37 -12.99
C ASP A 139 6.22 6.60 -13.47
N SER A 140 5.78 6.58 -14.73
CA SER A 140 4.85 7.59 -15.26
C SER A 140 3.48 7.50 -14.59
N GLU A 141 2.92 6.28 -14.49
CA GLU A 141 1.63 6.02 -13.85
C GLU A 141 1.63 6.27 -12.34
N THR A 142 2.74 5.96 -11.66
CA THR A 142 2.85 6.03 -10.19
C THR A 142 3.34 7.38 -9.69
N ARG A 143 3.73 8.32 -10.55
CA ARG A 143 4.35 9.59 -10.14
C ARG A 143 3.57 10.34 -9.05
N SER A 144 2.26 10.52 -9.25
CA SER A 144 1.39 11.18 -8.27
C SER A 144 1.26 10.37 -6.98
N PHE A 145 1.20 9.03 -7.10
CA PHE A 145 1.15 8.13 -5.95
C PHE A 145 2.44 8.18 -5.12
N GLU A 146 3.60 8.19 -5.76
CA GLU A 146 4.91 8.24 -5.11
C GLU A 146 5.15 9.56 -4.40
N GLY A 147 4.74 10.69 -5.00
CA GLY A 147 4.83 11.97 -4.31
C GLY A 147 3.89 12.03 -3.09
N LEU A 148 2.67 11.48 -3.19
CA LEU A 148 1.77 11.32 -2.06
C LEU A 148 2.39 10.43 -0.97
N PHE A 149 2.93 9.28 -1.35
CA PHE A 149 3.60 8.34 -0.44
C PHE A 149 4.77 9.00 0.29
N ASN A 150 5.65 9.69 -0.43
CA ASN A 150 6.81 10.34 0.14
C ASN A 150 6.42 11.43 1.15
N GLY A 151 5.41 12.24 0.83
CA GLY A 151 4.87 13.23 1.76
C GLY A 151 4.23 12.59 2.99
N ARG A 152 3.41 11.54 2.80
CA ARG A 152 2.81 10.78 3.90
C ARG A 152 3.84 10.10 4.78
N ARG A 153 4.88 9.48 4.22
CA ARG A 153 5.96 8.84 4.97
C ARG A 153 6.70 9.83 5.87
N LYS A 154 6.86 11.07 5.40
CA LYS A 154 7.49 12.17 6.14
C LYS A 154 6.60 12.69 7.27
N ASN A 155 5.29 12.83 7.02
CA ASN A 155 4.39 13.57 7.89
C ASN A 155 3.47 12.68 8.75
N THR A 156 3.37 11.39 8.47
CA THR A 156 2.40 10.47 9.09
C THR A 156 3.05 9.13 9.50
N ALA A 157 2.30 8.24 10.14
CA ALA A 157 2.69 6.90 10.54
C ALA A 157 2.83 5.92 9.36
N VAL A 158 2.57 6.36 8.12
CA VAL A 158 2.82 5.56 6.92
C VAL A 158 4.31 5.27 6.77
N ASP A 159 4.66 4.02 6.51
CA ASP A 159 6.04 3.57 6.25
C ASP A 159 6.17 2.70 5.00
N GLY A 160 5.06 2.09 4.53
CA GLY A 160 5.00 1.28 3.33
C GLY A 160 3.99 1.77 2.32
N ALA A 161 4.18 1.37 1.06
CA ALA A 161 3.22 1.59 -0.02
C ALA A 161 3.13 0.36 -0.93
N ILE A 162 1.94 0.13 -1.47
CA ILE A 162 1.66 -0.86 -2.52
C ILE A 162 0.87 -0.20 -3.64
N TRP A 163 1.29 -0.44 -4.87
CA TRP A 163 0.58 -0.03 -6.07
C TRP A 163 -0.03 -1.25 -6.77
N LEU A 164 -1.35 -1.24 -6.93
CA LEU A 164 -2.08 -2.25 -7.69
C LEU A 164 -2.05 -1.86 -9.17
N SER A 165 -1.18 -2.53 -9.93
CA SER A 165 -0.93 -2.18 -11.33
C SER A 165 -2.12 -2.51 -12.21
N SER A 166 -2.54 -1.54 -13.02
CA SER A 166 -3.52 -1.76 -14.08
C SER A 166 -3.05 -1.24 -15.45
N ASN A 167 -1.85 -0.67 -15.51
CA ASN A 167 -1.16 -0.19 -16.71
C ASN A 167 -1.94 0.91 -17.43
N GLY A 168 -2.14 2.04 -16.75
CA GLY A 168 -2.84 3.20 -17.31
C GLY A 168 -4.35 3.03 -17.45
N LYS A 169 -4.90 1.94 -16.91
CA LYS A 169 -6.31 1.56 -17.11
C LYS A 169 -7.04 1.44 -15.80
N CYS A 170 -8.36 1.60 -15.83
CA CYS A 170 -9.22 1.32 -14.69
C CYS A 170 -9.12 -0.16 -14.31
N LEU A 171 -8.92 -0.44 -13.02
CA LEU A 171 -8.84 -1.79 -12.49
C LEU A 171 -10.14 -2.60 -12.68
N VAL A 172 -11.28 -1.92 -12.82
CA VAL A 172 -12.61 -2.53 -12.97
C VAL A 172 -12.97 -2.77 -14.45
N CYS A 173 -13.10 -1.70 -15.25
CA CYS A 173 -13.57 -1.82 -16.64
C CYS A 173 -12.48 -1.76 -17.71
N ARG A 174 -11.22 -1.58 -17.32
CA ARG A 174 -10.06 -1.49 -18.24
C ARG A 174 -10.06 -0.26 -19.17
N ALA A 175 -10.97 0.70 -19.00
CA ALA A 175 -10.92 1.98 -19.70
C ALA A 175 -9.66 2.77 -19.31
N GLU A 176 -9.05 3.49 -20.26
CA GLU A 176 -7.88 4.36 -20.01
C GLU A 176 -8.19 5.39 -18.92
N THR A 177 -7.24 5.59 -18.00
CA THR A 177 -7.33 6.58 -16.92
C THR A 177 -5.95 6.89 -16.35
N ASP A 178 -5.71 8.16 -16.08
CA ASP A 178 -4.55 8.65 -15.31
C ASP A 178 -4.91 8.93 -13.83
N ARG A 179 -6.17 8.68 -13.45
CA ARG A 179 -6.68 8.99 -12.12
C ARG A 179 -6.21 7.95 -11.12
N VAL A 180 -5.74 8.46 -9.98
CA VAL A 180 -5.20 7.66 -8.87
C VAL A 180 -6.15 7.72 -7.70
N SER A 181 -6.67 6.56 -7.30
CA SER A 181 -7.44 6.40 -6.06
C SER A 181 -6.54 5.76 -5.01
N THR A 182 -6.62 6.24 -3.78
CA THR A 182 -5.78 5.74 -2.69
C THR A 182 -6.58 5.45 -1.43
N THR A 183 -6.09 4.49 -0.66
CA THR A 183 -6.59 4.17 0.67
C THR A 183 -5.42 3.87 1.58
N THR A 184 -5.63 3.93 2.89
CA THR A 184 -4.57 3.62 3.85
C THR A 184 -5.13 2.69 4.90
N VAL A 185 -4.39 1.61 5.13
CA VAL A 185 -4.70 0.64 6.17
C VAL A 185 -3.72 0.87 7.31
N GLN A 186 -4.26 1.02 8.52
CA GLN A 186 -3.47 1.18 9.73
C GLN A 186 -3.49 -0.12 10.53
N GLY A 187 -2.32 -0.73 10.69
CA GLY A 187 -2.06 -1.79 11.66
C GLY A 187 -1.03 -1.29 12.67
N GLY A 188 0.04 -2.07 12.91
CA GLY A 188 1.21 -1.58 13.66
C GLY A 188 1.96 -0.45 12.95
N SER A 189 1.96 -0.44 11.61
CA SER A 189 2.41 0.67 10.77
C SER A 189 1.39 0.95 9.66
N GLY A 190 1.46 2.15 9.07
CA GLY A 190 0.55 2.56 8.00
C GLY A 190 1.00 2.08 6.63
N LEU A 191 0.09 1.42 5.90
CA LEU A 191 0.31 0.99 4.52
C LEU A 191 -0.58 1.79 3.57
N LEU A 192 0.04 2.57 2.69
CA LEU A 192 -0.65 3.27 1.61
C LEU A 192 -0.89 2.33 0.43
N ILE A 193 -2.12 2.20 -0.04
CA ILE A 193 -2.47 1.41 -1.21
C ILE A 193 -2.99 2.36 -2.30
N GLY A 194 -2.39 2.30 -3.47
CA GLY A 194 -2.79 3.06 -4.66
C GLY A 194 -3.22 2.15 -5.80
N LEU A 195 -4.19 2.63 -6.58
CA LEU A 195 -4.73 1.95 -7.75
C LEU A 195 -5.38 2.96 -8.71
N GLN A 196 -5.74 2.51 -9.91
CA GLN A 196 -6.38 3.36 -10.91
C GLN A 196 -7.86 3.00 -11.11
N LEU A 197 -8.73 4.00 -10.99
CA LEU A 197 -10.14 3.92 -11.36
C LEU A 197 -10.48 5.01 -12.38
N CYS A 198 -11.40 4.75 -13.30
CA CYS A 198 -12.00 5.83 -14.07
C CYS A 198 -12.95 6.65 -13.16
N SER A 199 -13.39 7.81 -13.63
CA SER A 199 -14.27 8.70 -12.85
C SER A 199 -15.56 8.01 -12.38
N THR A 200 -16.17 7.18 -13.22
CA THR A 200 -17.38 6.42 -12.89
C THR A 200 -17.14 5.48 -11.71
N HIS A 201 -16.13 4.61 -11.80
CA HIS A 201 -15.85 3.64 -10.74
C HIS A 201 -15.28 4.29 -9.47
N GLU A 202 -14.61 5.45 -9.57
CA GLU A 202 -14.25 6.21 -8.36
C GLU A 202 -15.49 6.77 -7.64
N ALA A 203 -16.47 7.28 -8.38
CA ALA A 203 -17.72 7.76 -7.79
C ALA A 203 -18.49 6.62 -7.10
N GLU A 204 -18.59 5.46 -7.75
CA GLU A 204 -19.20 4.26 -7.13
C GLU A 204 -18.43 3.80 -5.88
N ALA A 205 -17.10 3.87 -5.89
CA ALA A 205 -16.28 3.48 -4.74
C ALA A 205 -16.53 4.38 -3.51
N GLN A 206 -16.91 5.65 -3.71
CA GLN A 206 -17.25 6.56 -2.62
C GLN A 206 -18.57 6.22 -1.92
N GLU A 207 -19.46 5.48 -2.59
CA GLU A 207 -20.72 5.01 -2.02
C GLU A 207 -20.55 3.73 -1.18
N GLN A 208 -19.39 3.07 -1.27
CA GLN A 208 -19.07 1.89 -0.47
C GLN A 208 -18.45 2.26 0.88
N SER A 209 -18.40 1.30 1.80
CA SER A 209 -17.79 1.48 3.13
C SER A 209 -16.29 1.79 3.05
N THR A 210 -15.56 1.14 2.13
CA THR A 210 -14.14 1.39 1.87
C THR A 210 -13.81 1.17 0.39
N LEU A 211 -12.74 1.83 -0.10
CA LEU A 211 -12.20 1.59 -1.45
C LEU A 211 -11.76 0.14 -1.64
N LEU A 212 -11.23 -0.51 -0.59
CA LEU A 212 -10.81 -1.91 -0.66
C LEU A 212 -12.01 -2.84 -0.82
N ASN A 213 -13.12 -2.59 -0.13
CA ASN A 213 -14.34 -3.39 -0.29
C ASN A 213 -14.92 -3.25 -1.71
N TYR A 214 -14.88 -2.04 -2.27
CA TYR A 214 -15.27 -1.81 -3.66
C TYR A 214 -14.41 -2.62 -4.63
N VAL A 215 -13.09 -2.51 -4.51
CA VAL A 215 -12.15 -3.25 -5.36
C VAL A 215 -12.30 -4.75 -5.16
N ALA A 216 -12.46 -5.23 -3.93
CA ALA A 216 -12.70 -6.64 -3.61
C ALA A 216 -13.91 -7.18 -4.38
N LYS A 217 -15.05 -6.47 -4.32
CA LYS A 217 -16.28 -6.85 -5.03
C LYS A 217 -16.05 -7.00 -6.55
N HIS A 218 -15.30 -6.08 -7.15
CA HIS A 218 -15.03 -6.11 -8.60
C HIS A 218 -13.91 -7.06 -9.01
N LEU A 219 -13.02 -7.43 -8.09
CA LEU A 219 -12.00 -8.47 -8.29
C LEU A 219 -12.48 -9.86 -7.84
N GLY A 220 -13.78 -10.08 -7.77
CA GLY A 220 -14.38 -11.40 -7.52
C GLY A 220 -14.55 -11.77 -6.04
N GLY A 221 -14.33 -10.84 -5.10
CA GLY A 221 -14.53 -11.05 -3.66
C GLY A 221 -13.25 -11.39 -2.88
N MET A 222 -12.12 -10.74 -3.21
CA MET A 222 -10.83 -10.99 -2.55
C MET A 222 -10.92 -10.76 -1.03
N LEU A 223 -10.81 -11.84 -0.25
CA LEU A 223 -10.98 -11.85 1.21
C LEU A 223 -9.89 -11.06 1.95
N MET A 224 -8.70 -10.91 1.37
CA MET A 224 -7.61 -10.09 1.90
C MET A 224 -7.97 -8.60 2.01
N PHE A 225 -9.03 -8.18 1.31
CA PHE A 225 -9.61 -6.86 1.35
C PHE A 225 -10.95 -6.82 2.10
N ASP A 226 -11.39 -7.96 2.62
CA ASP A 226 -12.59 -8.07 3.44
C ASP A 226 -12.27 -7.78 4.93
N ASN A 227 -13.27 -7.35 5.68
CA ASN A 227 -13.19 -6.99 7.11
C ASN A 227 -12.45 -5.69 7.48
N PHE A 228 -12.13 -4.81 6.53
CA PHE A 228 -11.70 -3.45 6.88
C PHE A 228 -12.89 -2.60 7.30
N GLN A 229 -12.88 -2.15 8.56
CA GLN A 229 -13.90 -1.26 9.10
C GLN A 229 -13.40 0.19 9.12
N ARG A 230 -14.31 1.10 8.80
CA ARG A 230 -14.07 2.52 8.95
C ARG A 230 -14.19 2.86 10.44
N VAL A 231 -13.20 3.60 10.95
CA VAL A 231 -13.25 4.15 12.30
C VAL A 231 -14.37 5.18 12.38
N SER A 232 -15.25 5.05 13.37
CA SER A 232 -16.31 6.04 13.63
C SER A 232 -15.73 7.35 14.17
N ALA A 233 -16.53 8.43 14.16
CA ALA A 233 -16.04 9.72 14.63
C ALA A 233 -15.74 9.74 16.14
N SER A 234 -16.53 9.02 16.94
CA SER A 234 -16.28 8.88 18.38
C SER A 234 -15.00 8.09 18.66
N GLU A 235 -14.81 6.96 17.99
CA GLU A 235 -13.57 6.17 18.12
C GLU A 235 -12.36 6.98 17.66
N ALA A 236 -12.48 7.79 16.60
CA ALA A 236 -11.41 8.66 16.13
C ALA A 236 -11.01 9.71 17.19
N LEU A 237 -11.98 10.25 17.94
CA LEU A 237 -11.73 11.20 19.03
C LEU A 237 -11.08 10.53 20.25
N GLU A 238 -11.50 9.32 20.60
CA GLU A 238 -10.89 8.52 21.67
C GLU A 238 -9.43 8.19 21.34
N LEU A 239 -9.19 7.66 20.13
CA LEU A 239 -7.84 7.39 19.63
C LEU A 239 -6.98 8.66 19.56
N ALA A 240 -7.59 9.80 19.25
CA ALA A 240 -6.89 11.09 19.26
C ALA A 240 -6.49 11.51 20.68
N CYS A 241 -7.36 11.36 21.67
CA CYS A 241 -7.04 11.62 23.07
C CYS A 241 -5.88 10.74 23.55
N ASP A 242 -5.89 9.46 23.20
CA ASP A 242 -4.84 8.52 23.58
C ASP A 242 -3.51 8.90 22.93
N ALA A 243 -3.49 9.14 21.61
CA ALA A 243 -2.29 9.57 20.90
C ALA A 243 -1.72 10.90 21.44
N LEU A 244 -2.58 11.86 21.80
CA LEU A 244 -2.14 13.11 22.43
C LEU A 244 -1.42 12.86 23.76
N LYS A 245 -1.90 11.93 24.57
CA LYS A 245 -1.30 11.59 25.87
C LYS A 245 -0.02 10.77 25.70
N THR A 246 -0.09 9.67 24.96
CA THR A 246 0.97 8.64 24.94
C THR A 246 2.08 8.97 23.97
N GLU A 247 1.76 9.54 22.81
CA GLU A 247 2.75 9.83 21.78
C GLU A 247 3.27 11.27 21.88
N LEU A 248 2.38 12.22 22.15
CA LEU A 248 2.72 13.65 22.15
C LEU A 248 2.98 14.22 23.55
N ASP A 249 2.83 13.40 24.60
CA ASP A 249 3.07 13.78 25.99
C ASP A 249 2.34 15.09 26.34
N CYS A 250 1.04 15.10 26.05
CA CYS A 250 0.13 16.17 26.37
C CYS A 250 -0.84 15.75 27.48
N THR A 251 -1.22 16.69 28.33
CA THR A 251 -2.36 16.58 29.23
C THR A 251 -3.62 17.05 28.51
N ILE A 252 -4.70 16.26 28.54
CA ILE A 252 -5.99 16.70 27.99
C ILE A 252 -6.64 17.69 28.97
N GLU A 253 -6.90 18.91 28.51
CA GLU A 253 -7.54 19.94 29.33
C GLU A 253 -9.05 19.92 29.16
N LYS A 254 -9.51 19.73 27.92
CA LYS A 254 -10.92 19.81 27.57
C LYS A 254 -11.21 18.94 26.35
N VAL A 255 -12.32 18.21 26.43
CA VAL A 255 -12.99 17.58 25.29
C VAL A 255 -14.38 18.17 25.24
N HIS A 256 -14.76 18.79 24.13
CA HIS A 256 -16.08 19.40 23.96
C HIS A 256 -16.50 19.30 22.52
N ASP A 257 -17.69 18.73 22.29
CA ASP A 257 -18.20 18.38 20.97
C ASP A 257 -17.16 17.57 20.17
N GLN A 258 -16.70 18.17 19.06
CA GLN A 258 -15.78 17.62 18.08
C GLN A 258 -14.37 18.19 18.24
N ALA A 259 -14.05 18.77 19.40
CA ALA A 259 -12.77 19.41 19.66
C ALA A 259 -12.10 18.89 20.94
N ILE A 260 -10.79 18.67 20.84
CA ILE A 260 -9.90 18.31 21.95
C ILE A 260 -8.88 19.42 22.11
N THR A 261 -8.74 19.96 23.33
CA THR A 261 -7.63 20.83 23.71
C THR A 261 -6.72 20.06 24.65
N ALA A 262 -5.45 19.95 24.25
CA ALA A 262 -4.42 19.30 25.03
C ALA A 262 -3.22 20.24 25.18
N ARG A 263 -2.45 20.09 26.27
CA ARG A 263 -1.34 20.97 26.59
C ARG A 263 -0.07 20.18 26.90
N ARG A 264 1.05 20.64 26.36
CA ARG A 264 2.40 20.16 26.63
C ARG A 264 2.94 20.73 27.95
N PRO A 265 3.92 20.09 28.60
CA PRO A 265 4.60 20.65 29.77
C PRO A 265 5.20 22.06 29.55
N SER A 266 5.59 22.37 28.31
CA SER A 266 6.09 23.69 27.89
C SER A 266 5.02 24.80 27.90
N GLY A 267 3.75 24.45 28.11
CA GLY A 267 2.61 25.36 28.01
C GLY A 267 2.02 25.48 26.61
N VAL A 268 2.67 24.94 25.57
CA VAL A 268 2.14 24.89 24.19
C VAL A 268 0.85 24.07 24.16
N ALA A 269 -0.19 24.61 23.54
CA ALA A 269 -1.48 23.94 23.38
C ALA A 269 -1.66 23.38 21.96
N VAL A 270 -2.28 22.21 21.87
CA VAL A 270 -2.68 21.53 20.64
C VAL A 270 -4.19 21.41 20.65
N ILE A 271 -4.84 22.00 19.65
CA ILE A 271 -6.28 21.93 19.47
C ILE A 271 -6.56 21.07 18.25
N VAL A 272 -7.25 19.96 18.46
CA VAL A 272 -7.69 19.03 17.43
C VAL A 272 -9.19 19.22 17.23
N ARG A 273 -9.61 19.54 16.00
CA ARG A 273 -11.02 19.58 15.61
C ARG A 273 -11.28 18.46 14.61
N TYR A 274 -12.23 17.58 14.89
CA TYR A 274 -12.55 16.45 14.04
C TYR A 274 -14.06 16.31 13.83
N VAL A 275 -14.53 16.61 12.62
CA VAL A 275 -15.94 16.42 12.21
C VAL A 275 -16.07 15.15 11.36
N SER A 276 -15.13 14.96 10.44
CA SER A 276 -15.03 13.79 9.56
C SER A 276 -13.62 13.71 8.96
N PRO A 277 -13.25 12.61 8.27
CA PRO A 277 -11.97 12.53 7.56
C PRO A 277 -11.72 13.63 6.53
N MET A 278 -12.79 14.27 6.02
CA MET A 278 -12.69 15.38 5.05
C MET A 278 -12.84 16.76 5.70
N ASN A 279 -13.12 16.82 7.01
CA ASN A 279 -13.35 18.06 7.75
C ASN A 279 -12.70 17.97 9.13
N TYR A 280 -11.44 18.37 9.19
CA TYR A 280 -10.65 18.39 10.42
C TYR A 280 -9.68 19.58 10.42
N ALA A 281 -9.09 19.85 11.57
CA ALA A 281 -7.98 20.81 11.70
C ALA A 281 -7.13 20.49 12.93
N TYR A 282 -5.85 20.82 12.84
CA TYR A 282 -4.92 20.84 13.97
C TYR A 282 -4.38 22.25 14.13
N ASN A 283 -4.39 22.79 15.35
CA ASN A 283 -3.90 24.12 15.63
C ASN A 283 -2.95 24.08 16.82
N VAL A 284 -1.75 24.64 16.66
CA VAL A 284 -0.74 24.74 17.71
C VAL A 284 -0.67 26.19 18.18
N GLN A 285 -0.81 26.39 19.49
CA GLN A 285 -0.83 27.69 20.14
C GLN A 285 0.32 27.85 21.12
N ALA A 286 0.84 29.07 21.21
CA ALA A 286 1.70 29.50 22.30
C ALA A 286 0.95 29.50 23.66
N PRO A 287 1.66 29.54 24.80
CA PRO A 287 1.04 29.56 26.13
C PRO A 287 0.04 30.71 26.34
N ASP A 288 0.24 31.84 25.67
CA ASP A 288 -0.63 33.01 25.69
C ASP A 288 -1.90 32.87 24.81
N GLY A 289 -2.06 31.73 24.12
CA GLY A 289 -3.17 31.45 23.20
C GLY A 289 -2.94 31.92 21.76
N THR A 290 -1.77 32.51 21.44
CA THR A 290 -1.45 32.94 20.08
C THR A 290 -1.31 31.74 19.15
N ASN A 291 -2.05 31.72 18.03
CA ASN A 291 -1.94 30.66 17.02
C ASN A 291 -0.59 30.74 16.29
N LEU A 292 0.16 29.64 16.27
CA LEU A 292 1.50 29.58 15.68
C LEU A 292 1.49 28.87 14.32
N SER A 293 0.84 27.71 14.24
CA SER A 293 0.77 26.90 13.02
C SER A 293 -0.55 26.13 12.98
N ARG A 294 -0.99 25.74 11.77
CA ARG A 294 -2.28 25.08 11.58
C ARG A 294 -2.27 24.14 10.39
N VAL A 295 -2.87 22.95 10.55
CA VAL A 295 -3.32 22.10 9.46
C VAL A 295 -4.82 22.30 9.25
N ASP A 296 -5.26 22.35 7.99
CA ASP A 296 -6.66 22.48 7.61
C ASP A 296 -6.99 21.59 6.41
N SER A 297 -8.16 20.94 6.43
CA SER A 297 -8.65 20.11 5.33
C SER A 297 -9.51 20.86 4.30
N ALA A 298 -9.77 22.15 4.53
CA ALA A 298 -10.61 22.95 3.65
C ALA A 298 -9.93 23.24 2.30
N ASN A 299 -10.68 23.06 1.21
CA ASN A 299 -10.19 23.29 -0.15
C ASN A 299 -10.21 24.79 -0.53
N HIS A 300 -9.31 25.58 0.05
CA HIS A 300 -9.17 27.01 -0.26
C HIS A 300 -7.73 27.45 -0.61
N HIS A 301 -6.79 26.50 -0.65
CA HIS A 301 -5.42 26.71 -1.08
C HIS A 301 -5.04 25.76 -2.21
N LYS A 302 -4.27 26.29 -3.17
CA LYS A 302 -3.68 25.46 -4.24
C LYS A 302 -2.34 24.91 -3.75
N VAL A 303 -2.33 23.64 -3.38
CA VAL A 303 -1.13 22.89 -3.00
C VAL A 303 -0.96 21.68 -3.93
N PRO A 304 0.25 21.12 -4.10
CA PRO A 304 0.48 20.00 -5.02
C PRO A 304 -0.35 18.75 -4.68
N TYR A 305 -0.51 18.46 -3.38
CA TYR A 305 -1.37 17.41 -2.83
C TYR A 305 -2.35 18.05 -1.86
N GLY A 306 -3.59 18.23 -2.30
CA GLY A 306 -4.65 18.87 -1.54
C GLY A 306 -5.88 17.97 -1.39
N PRO A 307 -6.92 18.44 -0.68
CA PRO A 307 -7.10 19.82 -0.19
C PRO A 307 -6.33 20.14 1.10
N ASP A 308 -5.86 19.11 1.81
CA ASP A 308 -5.24 19.26 3.12
C ASP A 308 -3.89 19.98 3.05
N HIS A 309 -3.75 21.03 3.85
CA HIS A 309 -2.59 21.91 3.81
C HIS A 309 -2.16 22.37 5.21
N LEU A 310 -0.89 22.70 5.33
CA LEU A 310 -0.24 23.23 6.52
C LEU A 310 0.11 24.71 6.30
N HIS A 311 -0.29 25.52 7.26
CA HIS A 311 0.27 26.84 7.55
C HIS A 311 1.37 26.68 8.61
N PRO A 312 2.66 26.67 8.21
CA PRO A 312 3.76 26.50 9.16
C PRO A 312 3.97 27.73 10.07
N ASP A 313 3.44 28.88 9.66
CA ASP A 313 3.54 30.13 10.40
C ASP A 313 2.33 31.03 10.12
N LEU A 314 1.56 31.33 11.17
CA LEU A 314 0.35 32.13 11.09
C LEU A 314 0.57 33.63 11.28
N ARG A 315 1.82 34.09 11.46
CA ARG A 315 2.15 35.53 11.45
C ARG A 315 1.76 36.14 10.12
N LYS A 316 1.22 37.38 10.14
CA LYS A 316 0.66 38.06 8.96
C LYS A 316 1.57 38.04 7.72
N SER A 317 2.88 38.18 7.91
CA SER A 317 3.87 38.18 6.82
C SER A 317 4.09 36.82 6.16
N LYS A 318 3.80 35.72 6.86
CA LYS A 318 4.06 34.34 6.41
C LYS A 318 2.79 33.50 6.21
N LYS A 319 1.62 34.01 6.57
CA LYS A 319 0.33 33.31 6.48
C LYS A 319 -0.02 32.77 5.08
N LYS A 320 0.53 33.37 4.02
CA LYS A 320 0.33 32.94 2.62
C LYS A 320 1.24 31.76 2.21
N ILE A 321 2.25 31.43 3.00
CA ILE A 321 3.11 30.27 2.76
C ILE A 321 2.32 29.06 3.25
N VAL A 322 1.94 28.21 2.30
CA VAL A 322 1.17 26.99 2.53
C VAL A 322 1.85 25.83 1.85
N GLU A 323 1.83 24.67 2.50
CA GLU A 323 2.37 23.43 1.96
C GLU A 323 1.35 22.30 2.09
N SER A 324 1.49 21.25 1.28
CA SER A 324 0.69 20.03 1.46
C SER A 324 0.97 19.42 2.83
N SER A 325 -0.08 19.14 3.60
CA SER A 325 0.10 18.53 4.92
C SER A 325 0.29 17.02 4.84
N PHE A 326 -0.33 16.37 3.84
CA PHE A 326 -0.38 14.90 3.66
C PHE A 326 -1.09 14.15 4.81
N THR A 327 -1.80 14.87 5.67
CA THR A 327 -2.46 14.34 6.87
C THR A 327 -3.75 13.58 6.57
N TYR A 328 -4.30 12.90 7.58
CA TYR A 328 -5.53 12.10 7.49
C TYR A 328 -6.68 12.61 8.36
N GLY A 329 -6.41 13.56 9.26
CA GLY A 329 -7.38 13.93 10.29
C GLY A 329 -7.47 12.91 11.42
N ASN A 330 -6.50 12.01 11.51
CA ASN A 330 -6.35 11.07 12.61
C ASN A 330 -5.03 11.36 13.32
N VAL A 331 -5.08 11.78 14.59
CA VAL A 331 -3.88 12.21 15.35
C VAL A 331 -2.85 11.09 15.47
N GLY A 332 -3.28 9.85 15.68
CA GLY A 332 -2.38 8.70 15.76
C GLY A 332 -1.61 8.49 14.45
N MET A 333 -2.27 8.67 13.31
CA MET A 333 -1.61 8.66 12.00
C MET A 333 -0.76 9.90 11.76
N ASP A 334 -1.19 11.08 12.20
CA ASP A 334 -0.56 12.37 11.88
C ASP A 334 0.49 12.81 12.92
N VAL A 335 0.83 11.91 13.86
CA VAL A 335 1.69 12.17 15.02
C VAL A 335 3.03 12.82 14.65
N LYS A 336 3.65 12.41 13.55
CA LYS A 336 4.95 12.95 13.13
C LYS A 336 4.86 14.43 12.81
N LEU A 337 3.85 14.85 12.04
CA LEU A 337 3.68 16.26 11.68
C LEU A 337 3.28 17.09 12.90
N ILE A 338 2.34 16.61 13.71
CA ILE A 338 1.86 17.33 14.89
C ILE A 338 3.01 17.53 15.87
N ARG A 339 3.81 16.48 16.14
CA ARG A 339 5.01 16.57 16.97
C ARG A 339 5.99 17.61 16.43
N LYS A 340 6.25 17.62 15.13
CA LYS A 340 7.12 18.63 14.50
C LYS A 340 6.57 20.04 14.73
N MET A 341 5.27 20.27 14.51
CA MET A 341 4.65 21.58 14.73
C MET A 341 4.79 22.07 16.18
N ILE A 342 4.67 21.16 17.15
CA ILE A 342 4.88 21.43 18.58
C ILE A 342 6.35 21.80 18.86
N LEU A 343 7.30 21.00 18.39
CA LEU A 343 8.73 21.24 18.62
C LEU A 343 9.19 22.56 17.99
N ASP A 344 8.68 22.88 16.79
CA ASP A 344 8.94 24.16 16.12
C ASP A 344 8.36 25.33 16.93
N ALA A 345 7.22 25.15 17.60
CA ALA A 345 6.64 26.14 18.50
C ALA A 345 7.47 26.33 19.77
N GLU A 346 7.85 25.24 20.43
CA GLU A 346 8.68 25.24 21.65
C GLU A 346 10.04 25.92 21.39
N THR A 347 10.69 25.61 20.27
CA THR A 347 11.95 26.22 19.86
C THR A 347 11.83 27.74 19.69
N LYS A 348 10.74 28.21 19.06
CA LYS A 348 10.49 29.66 18.88
C LYS A 348 10.30 30.37 20.21
N LEU A 349 9.64 29.73 21.18
CA LEU A 349 9.42 30.29 22.51
C LEU A 349 10.72 30.41 23.30
N MET A 350 11.61 29.41 23.20
CA MET A 350 12.94 29.47 23.81
C MET A 350 13.79 30.60 23.23
N GLY A 351 13.82 30.76 21.89
CA GLY A 351 14.59 31.82 21.23
C GLY A 351 13.98 33.23 21.30
N SER A 352 12.78 33.39 21.89
CA SER A 352 12.17 34.70 22.15
C SER A 352 12.39 35.18 23.59
N SER A 353 13.10 34.38 24.40
CA SER A 353 13.38 34.63 25.82
C SER A 353 14.83 35.08 26.07
N GLU A 354 15.61 35.27 24.99
CA GLU A 354 16.90 35.98 24.96
C GLU A 354 16.70 37.35 24.31
#